data_AF-A0A844KNV7-F1
#
_entry.id   AF-A0A844KNV7-F1
#
_cell.length_a   1.000
_cell.length_b   1.000
_cell.length_c   1.000
_cell.angle_alpha   90.00
_cell.angle_beta   90.00
_cell.angle_gamma   90.00
#
_symmetry.space_group_name_H-M   'P 1'
#
loop_
_entity.id
_entity.type
_entity.pdbx_description
1 polymer ?
#
loop_
_entity_poly.entity_id
_entity_poly.type
_entity_poly.pdbx_seq_one_letter_code
_entity_poly.pdbx_strand_id
1 'polypeptide(L)'
;MGKKEKQIYPRSGKEMLRIMKAADKKGQLLEAVLEEFARHPFSMPALWDCRDYIFSIKREDYVSNPVLITHLTLLSSMAGRLDDAKEYLQILGETPKHWQTQDFNHRDFYRVSEELVMSYTDDFMFLRIAFFLIKIGAVPVRSLMLTACRPSLINGFRDFTRFGPYLERYKEMITEMIQKLYGSSGKGVYEIALAEWCYQNNECFHALVLVTGTIPLMEQEQDMRCLFVALALQMRILLMNGQIKTAKPLMEKIRERIQETGWEELTSSLNACILDMGRGSYHSVSEET
;
A
#
# COMPACT_ATOMS: atom_id res chain seq x y z
N MET A 1 19.05 -35.02 5.86
CA MET A 1 17.79 -34.28 5.64
C MET A 1 17.93 -32.90 6.28
N GLY A 2 18.26 -31.88 5.50
CA GLY A 2 18.34 -30.51 6.01
C GLY A 2 16.95 -30.03 6.43
N LYS A 3 16.84 -29.47 7.63
CA LYS A 3 15.64 -28.73 8.06
C LYS A 3 15.37 -27.67 6.99
N LYS A 4 14.27 -27.79 6.24
CA LYS A 4 13.78 -26.67 5.43
C LYS A 4 13.47 -25.55 6.42
N GLU A 5 14.27 -24.49 6.39
CA GLU A 5 13.93 -23.26 7.10
C GLU A 5 12.52 -22.86 6.70
N LYS A 6 11.69 -22.53 7.71
CA LYS A 6 10.31 -22.13 7.50
C LYS A 6 10.37 -20.81 6.72
N GLN A 7 10.02 -20.83 5.43
CA GLN A 7 9.98 -19.60 4.62
C GLN A 7 8.96 -18.65 5.22
N ILE A 8 9.42 -17.45 5.60
CA ILE A 8 8.59 -16.37 6.15
C ILE A 8 8.28 -15.43 4.98
N TYR A 9 6.99 -15.13 4.79
CA TYR A 9 6.51 -14.16 3.81
C TYR A 9 5.83 -12.98 4.54
N PRO A 10 5.88 -11.75 3.97
CA PRO A 10 6.66 -11.37 2.78
C PRO A 10 8.17 -11.45 3.05
N ARG A 11 8.96 -11.78 2.03
CA ARG A 11 10.42 -11.79 2.13
C ARG A 11 10.96 -10.36 2.11
N SER A 12 12.09 -10.14 2.78
CA SER A 12 12.79 -8.85 2.72
C SER A 12 13.24 -8.51 1.29
N GLY A 13 13.27 -7.22 0.94
CA GLY A 13 13.79 -6.76 -0.36
C GLY A 13 15.22 -7.26 -0.66
N LYS A 14 16.08 -7.34 0.36
CA LYS A 14 17.44 -7.92 0.23
C LYS A 14 17.42 -9.39 -0.16
N GLU A 15 16.50 -10.17 0.39
CA GLU A 15 16.36 -11.59 0.07
C GLU A 15 15.80 -11.77 -1.33
N MET A 16 14.75 -11.02 -1.68
CA MET A 16 14.14 -11.00 -3.01
C MET A 16 15.20 -10.68 -4.09
N LEU A 17 16.02 -9.66 -3.88
CA LEU A 17 17.12 -9.30 -4.76
C LEU A 17 18.14 -10.43 -4.96
N ARG A 18 18.48 -11.17 -3.90
CA ARG A 18 19.40 -12.32 -4.01
C ARG A 18 18.77 -13.43 -4.84
N ILE A 19 17.47 -13.69 -4.66
CA ILE A 19 16.72 -14.69 -5.42
C ILE A 19 16.73 -14.31 -6.90
N MET A 20 16.35 -13.07 -7.24
CA MET A 20 16.33 -12.59 -8.63
C MET A 20 17.70 -12.69 -9.29
N LYS A 21 18.76 -12.23 -8.61
CA LYS A 21 20.14 -12.32 -9.11
C LYS A 21 20.60 -13.75 -9.35
N ALA A 22 20.23 -14.69 -8.48
CA ALA A 22 20.60 -16.09 -8.62
C ALA A 22 19.82 -16.77 -9.75
N ALA A 23 18.54 -16.42 -9.93
CA ALA A 23 17.68 -16.93 -10.99
C ALA A 23 18.12 -16.41 -12.37
N ASP A 24 18.43 -15.12 -12.47
CA ASP A 24 18.93 -14.49 -13.69
C ASP A 24 20.21 -15.17 -14.21
N LYS A 25 21.18 -15.43 -13.32
CA LYS A 25 22.41 -16.19 -13.64
C LYS A 25 22.15 -17.60 -14.16
N LYS A 26 21.00 -18.19 -13.83
CA LYS A 26 20.60 -19.54 -14.25
C LYS A 26 19.66 -19.53 -15.45
N GLY A 27 19.29 -18.36 -15.97
CA GLY A 27 18.28 -18.22 -17.02
C GLY A 27 16.86 -18.59 -16.57
N GLN A 28 16.57 -18.47 -15.27
CA GLN A 28 15.28 -18.86 -14.65
C GLN A 28 14.53 -17.65 -14.07
N LEU A 29 14.76 -16.47 -14.64
CA LEU A 29 14.28 -15.22 -14.07
C LEU A 29 12.76 -15.13 -14.08
N LEU A 30 12.12 -15.54 -15.18
CA LEU A 30 10.67 -15.52 -15.33
C LEU A 30 9.99 -16.37 -14.25
N GLU A 31 10.47 -17.58 -14.04
CA GLU A 31 9.95 -18.51 -13.03
C GLU A 31 10.10 -17.96 -11.63
N ALA A 32 11.24 -17.34 -11.31
CA ALA A 32 11.47 -16.73 -10.01
C ALA A 32 10.54 -15.54 -9.76
N VAL A 33 10.33 -14.68 -10.77
CA VAL A 33 9.41 -13.54 -10.65
C VAL A 33 7.98 -14.02 -10.47
N LEU A 34 7.53 -15.01 -11.24
CA LEU A 34 6.18 -15.57 -11.09
C LEU A 34 5.99 -16.27 -9.73
N GLU A 35 6.99 -16.98 -9.22
CA GLU A 35 6.91 -17.59 -7.90
C GLU A 35 6.79 -16.52 -6.81
N GLU A 36 7.72 -15.57 -6.77
CA GLU A 36 7.83 -14.65 -5.64
C GLU A 36 6.84 -13.48 -5.70
N PHE A 37 6.47 -13.00 -6.90
CA PHE A 37 5.58 -11.85 -7.08
C PHE A 37 4.16 -12.19 -7.53
N ALA A 38 3.86 -13.42 -7.98
CA ALA A 38 2.48 -13.80 -8.33
C ALA A 38 1.83 -14.78 -7.35
N ARG A 39 2.61 -15.64 -6.69
CA ARG A 39 2.06 -16.68 -5.80
C ARG A 39 2.12 -16.32 -4.32
N HIS A 40 3.06 -15.47 -3.93
CA HIS A 40 3.26 -15.09 -2.54
C HIS A 40 2.99 -13.60 -2.30
N PRO A 41 2.57 -13.22 -1.09
CA PRO A 41 2.54 -11.82 -0.69
C PRO A 41 3.95 -11.22 -0.76
N PHE A 42 4.04 -10.06 -1.38
CA PHE A 42 5.27 -9.26 -1.46
C PHE A 42 4.97 -7.83 -1.02
N SER A 43 6.00 -7.01 -0.94
CA SER A 43 5.87 -5.60 -0.61
C SER A 43 6.24 -4.69 -1.78
N MET A 44 5.74 -3.46 -1.75
CA MET A 44 6.07 -2.47 -2.77
C MET A 44 7.56 -2.12 -2.81
N PRO A 45 8.28 -1.98 -1.67
CA PRO A 45 9.71 -1.76 -1.73
C PRO A 45 10.50 -2.97 -2.26
N ALA A 46 10.11 -4.21 -1.95
CA ALA A 46 10.74 -5.39 -2.53
C ALA A 46 10.51 -5.48 -4.05
N LEU A 47 9.31 -5.13 -4.52
CA LEU A 47 9.00 -5.00 -5.94
C LEU A 47 9.90 -3.94 -6.59
N TRP A 48 10.01 -2.77 -5.97
CA TRP A 48 10.84 -1.67 -6.45
C TRP A 48 12.32 -2.02 -6.49
N ASP A 49 12.84 -2.70 -5.47
CA ASP A 49 14.22 -3.15 -5.40
C ASP A 49 14.53 -4.11 -6.56
N CYS A 50 13.59 -4.97 -6.93
CA CYS A 50 13.74 -5.95 -8.01
C CYS A 50 13.41 -5.41 -9.42
N ARG A 51 13.07 -4.12 -9.55
CA ARG A 51 12.53 -3.53 -10.80
C ARG A 51 13.38 -3.79 -12.04
N ASP A 52 14.70 -3.74 -11.93
CA ASP A 52 15.61 -3.89 -13.09
C ASP A 52 15.50 -5.30 -13.70
N TYR A 53 15.26 -6.32 -12.86
CA TYR A 53 15.01 -7.68 -13.30
C TYR A 53 13.61 -7.86 -13.88
N ILE A 54 12.62 -7.15 -13.35
CA ILE A 54 11.25 -7.24 -13.87
C ILE A 54 11.15 -6.54 -15.23
N PHE A 55 11.81 -5.40 -15.40
CA PHE A 55 11.89 -4.69 -16.68
C PHE A 55 12.73 -5.44 -17.73
N SER A 56 13.62 -6.35 -17.33
CA SER A 56 14.40 -7.16 -18.28
C SER A 56 13.63 -8.34 -18.87
N ILE A 57 12.45 -8.67 -18.33
CA ILE A 57 11.56 -9.71 -18.88
C ILE A 57 11.10 -9.30 -20.29
N LYS A 58 11.21 -10.23 -21.24
CA LYS A 58 10.86 -9.96 -22.63
C LYS A 58 9.35 -9.80 -22.81
N ARG A 59 8.97 -9.04 -23.84
CA ARG A 59 7.57 -8.80 -24.20
C ARG A 59 6.74 -10.06 -24.42
N GLU A 60 7.32 -11.04 -25.11
CA GLU A 60 6.66 -12.31 -25.38
C GLU A 60 6.25 -13.04 -24.08
N ASP A 61 7.10 -12.94 -23.06
CA ASP A 61 6.88 -13.59 -21.77
C ASP A 61 5.82 -12.85 -20.93
N TYR A 62 5.92 -11.52 -20.79
CA TYR A 62 4.94 -10.80 -19.97
C TYR A 62 3.58 -10.64 -20.65
N VAL A 63 3.48 -10.62 -21.98
CA VAL A 63 2.19 -10.62 -22.68
C VAL A 63 1.41 -11.91 -22.41
N SER A 64 2.12 -13.02 -22.25
CA SER A 64 1.54 -14.33 -21.92
C SER A 64 1.15 -14.46 -20.44
N ASN A 65 1.57 -13.51 -19.59
CA ASN A 65 1.38 -13.55 -18.14
C ASN A 65 0.77 -12.22 -17.64
N PRO A 66 -0.57 -12.10 -17.59
CA PRO A 66 -1.26 -10.86 -17.21
C PRO A 66 -0.80 -10.21 -15.91
N VAL A 67 -0.41 -11.02 -14.93
CA VAL A 67 0.13 -10.57 -13.64
C VAL A 67 1.46 -9.80 -13.79
N LEU A 68 2.31 -10.13 -14.77
CA LEU A 68 3.54 -9.38 -14.99
C LEU A 68 3.26 -7.98 -15.56
N ILE A 69 2.19 -7.85 -16.34
CA ILE A 69 1.75 -6.55 -16.85
C ILE A 69 1.34 -5.64 -15.69
N THR A 70 0.64 -6.17 -14.67
CA THR A 70 0.29 -5.36 -13.48
C THR A 70 1.55 -4.90 -12.73
N HIS A 71 2.56 -5.76 -12.58
CA HIS A 71 3.83 -5.37 -11.97
C HIS A 71 4.59 -4.28 -12.75
N LEU A 72 4.65 -4.40 -14.07
CA LEU A 72 5.27 -3.38 -14.94
C LEU A 72 4.51 -2.04 -14.89
N THR A 73 3.18 -2.11 -14.79
CA THR A 73 2.29 -0.96 -14.60
C THR A 73 2.58 -0.26 -13.27
N LEU A 74 2.57 -1.00 -12.16
CA LEU A 74 2.91 -0.50 -10.83
C LEU A 74 4.30 0.14 -10.80
N LEU A 75 5.32 -0.55 -11.30
CA LEU A 75 6.71 -0.06 -11.30
C LEU A 75 6.86 1.24 -12.11
N SER A 76 6.16 1.34 -13.24
CA SER A 76 6.18 2.54 -14.08
C SER A 76 5.47 3.71 -13.38
N SER A 77 4.33 3.45 -12.73
CA SER A 77 3.61 4.42 -11.92
C SER A 77 4.46 4.93 -10.75
N MET A 78 5.09 4.02 -10.00
CA MET A 78 6.01 4.35 -8.90
C MET A 78 7.21 5.19 -9.36
N ALA A 79 7.67 4.99 -10.60
CA ALA A 79 8.75 5.77 -11.19
C ALA A 79 8.30 7.11 -11.77
N GLY A 80 7.03 7.47 -11.65
CA GLY A 80 6.44 8.68 -12.23
C GLY A 80 6.26 8.64 -13.74
N ARG A 81 6.45 7.48 -14.38
CA ARG A 81 6.26 7.27 -15.82
C ARG A 81 4.83 6.79 -16.08
N LEU A 82 3.88 7.72 -15.95
CA LEU A 82 2.46 7.40 -16.03
C LEU A 82 2.00 7.00 -17.43
N ASP A 83 2.66 7.51 -18.48
CA ASP A 83 2.38 7.12 -19.86
C ASP A 83 2.78 5.66 -20.11
N ASP A 84 4.00 5.26 -19.72
CA ASP A 84 4.44 3.86 -19.73
C ASP A 84 3.46 2.95 -18.95
N ALA A 85 3.02 3.40 -17.76
CA ALA A 85 2.07 2.64 -16.95
C ALA A 85 0.74 2.41 -17.70
N LYS A 86 0.22 3.43 -18.39
CA LYS A 86 -0.98 3.29 -19.22
C LYS A 86 -0.74 2.37 -20.41
N GLU A 87 0.40 2.47 -21.08
CA GLU A 87 0.76 1.61 -22.21
C GLU A 87 0.83 0.13 -21.80
N TYR A 88 1.45 -0.18 -20.66
CA TYR A 88 1.44 -1.52 -20.11
C TYR A 88 0.02 -1.99 -19.80
N LEU A 89 -0.78 -1.19 -19.11
CA LEU A 89 -2.14 -1.57 -18.75
C LEU A 89 -3.04 -1.79 -19.98
N GLN A 90 -2.83 -1.03 -21.06
CA GLN A 90 -3.50 -1.21 -22.36
C GLN A 90 -3.21 -2.58 -22.99
N ILE A 91 -2.09 -3.22 -22.68
CA ILE A 91 -1.82 -4.60 -23.10
C ILE A 91 -2.89 -5.53 -22.52
N LEU A 92 -3.47 -5.24 -21.35
CA LEU A 92 -4.57 -6.04 -20.80
C LEU A 92 -5.93 -5.74 -21.47
N GLY A 93 -6.05 -4.68 -22.27
CA GLY A 93 -7.27 -4.27 -22.97
C GLY A 93 -7.76 -2.87 -22.58
N GLU A 94 -9.02 -2.57 -22.87
CA GLU A 94 -9.72 -1.32 -22.48
C GLU A 94 -10.74 -1.56 -21.37
N THR A 95 -11.07 -0.52 -20.57
CA THR A 95 -12.05 -0.63 -19.48
C THR A 95 -13.40 -0.40 -20.10
N PRO A 96 -14.22 -1.44 -20.30
CA PRO A 96 -15.53 -1.29 -20.90
C PRO A 96 -16.34 -0.28 -20.08
N LYS A 97 -17.21 0.48 -20.72
CA LYS A 97 -18.14 1.41 -20.06
C LYS A 97 -19.28 0.72 -19.32
N HIS A 98 -19.58 -0.52 -19.68
CA HIS A 98 -20.57 -1.37 -19.03
C HIS A 98 -20.01 -2.78 -18.92
N TRP A 99 -19.95 -3.32 -17.69
CA TRP A 99 -19.53 -4.69 -17.47
C TRP A 99 -20.74 -5.59 -17.35
N GLN A 100 -20.81 -6.60 -18.22
CA GLN A 100 -21.68 -7.74 -18.00
C GLN A 100 -20.89 -8.81 -17.26
N THR A 101 -21.48 -9.41 -16.23
CA THR A 101 -20.80 -10.45 -15.43
C THR A 101 -20.37 -11.64 -16.28
N GLN A 102 -21.05 -11.91 -17.39
CA GLN A 102 -20.80 -13.04 -18.28
C GLN A 102 -19.52 -12.88 -19.12
N ASP A 103 -19.09 -11.64 -19.37
CA ASP A 103 -17.93 -11.33 -20.21
C ASP A 103 -16.63 -11.16 -19.39
N PHE A 104 -16.74 -11.14 -18.05
CA PHE A 104 -15.62 -10.84 -17.17
C PHE A 104 -14.71 -12.06 -17.00
N ASN A 105 -13.49 -11.95 -17.53
CA ASN A 105 -12.50 -13.02 -17.47
C ASN A 105 -11.32 -12.69 -16.53
N HIS A 106 -10.38 -13.63 -16.39
CA HIS A 106 -9.20 -13.47 -15.53
C HIS A 106 -8.31 -12.28 -15.93
N ARG A 107 -8.17 -11.99 -17.23
CA ARG A 107 -7.38 -10.85 -17.71
C ARG A 107 -8.04 -9.53 -17.32
N ASP A 108 -9.35 -9.45 -17.43
CA ASP A 108 -10.13 -8.28 -16.99
C ASP A 108 -9.98 -8.06 -15.48
N PHE A 109 -9.93 -9.14 -14.69
CA PHE A 109 -9.68 -9.05 -13.27
C PHE A 109 -8.35 -8.39 -12.93
N TYR A 110 -7.24 -8.82 -13.55
CA TYR A 110 -5.93 -8.18 -13.35
C TYR A 110 -5.96 -6.70 -13.74
N ARG A 111 -6.63 -6.41 -14.85
CA ARG A 111 -6.72 -5.06 -15.39
C ARG A 111 -7.48 -4.12 -14.47
N VAL A 112 -8.69 -4.48 -14.05
CA VAL A 112 -9.50 -3.62 -13.18
C VAL A 112 -8.91 -3.53 -11.77
N SER A 113 -8.27 -4.60 -11.27
CA SER A 113 -7.58 -4.57 -9.97
C SER A 113 -6.40 -3.61 -9.99
N GLU A 114 -5.66 -3.55 -11.09
CA GLU A 114 -4.55 -2.62 -11.28
C GLU A 114 -5.06 -1.18 -11.48
N GLU A 115 -6.04 -0.97 -12.36
CA GLU A 115 -6.66 0.34 -12.60
C GLU A 115 -7.23 0.96 -11.31
N LEU A 116 -7.74 0.14 -10.38
CA LEU A 116 -8.28 0.57 -9.09
C LEU A 116 -7.27 1.36 -8.24
N VAL A 117 -5.97 1.08 -8.39
CA VAL A 117 -4.90 1.74 -7.61
C VAL A 117 -4.13 2.82 -8.39
N MET A 118 -4.42 2.98 -9.68
CA MET A 118 -3.70 3.96 -10.50
C MET A 118 -4.09 5.39 -10.14
N SER A 119 -3.08 6.26 -10.03
CA SER A 119 -3.25 7.68 -9.70
C SER A 119 -3.94 8.48 -10.79
N TYR A 120 -3.86 8.02 -12.05
CA TYR A 120 -4.57 8.63 -13.18
C TYR A 120 -6.03 8.18 -13.30
N THR A 121 -6.47 7.18 -12.53
CA THR A 121 -7.85 6.71 -12.54
C THR A 121 -8.76 7.72 -11.87
N ASP A 122 -9.69 8.28 -12.63
CA ASP A 122 -10.67 9.23 -12.13
C ASP A 122 -11.62 8.59 -11.10
N ASP A 123 -12.24 9.44 -10.27
CA ASP A 123 -13.08 9.02 -9.16
C ASP A 123 -14.31 8.22 -9.60
N PHE A 124 -14.87 8.53 -10.77
CA PHE A 124 -16.03 7.82 -11.30
C PHE A 124 -15.63 6.40 -11.72
N MET A 125 -14.52 6.26 -12.44
CA MET A 125 -13.98 4.96 -12.82
C MET A 125 -13.59 4.13 -11.60
N PHE A 126 -12.92 4.74 -10.61
CA PHE A 126 -12.57 4.08 -9.34
C PHE A 126 -13.81 3.50 -8.64
N LEU A 127 -14.84 4.33 -8.41
CA LEU A 127 -16.06 3.89 -7.76
C LEU A 127 -16.74 2.77 -8.55
N ARG A 128 -16.80 2.94 -9.88
CA ARG A 128 -17.41 1.96 -10.77
C ARG A 128 -16.71 0.60 -10.71
N ILE A 129 -15.39 0.57 -10.69
CA ILE A 129 -14.61 -0.67 -10.54
C ILE A 129 -14.87 -1.28 -9.17
N ALA A 130 -14.78 -0.48 -8.10
CA ALA A 130 -15.01 -0.94 -6.73
C ALA A 130 -16.39 -1.59 -6.57
N PHE A 131 -17.45 -0.92 -7.02
CA PHE A 131 -18.82 -1.46 -6.98
C PHE A 131 -18.97 -2.72 -7.83
N PHE A 132 -18.33 -2.75 -9.00
CA PHE A 132 -18.39 -3.92 -9.87
C PHE A 132 -17.74 -5.15 -9.22
N LEU A 133 -16.52 -5.01 -8.69
CA LEU A 133 -15.81 -6.09 -8.00
C LEU A 133 -16.60 -6.64 -6.81
N ILE A 134 -17.21 -5.76 -6.02
CA ILE A 134 -18.11 -6.13 -4.92
C ILE A 134 -19.31 -6.92 -5.46
N LYS A 135 -19.97 -6.43 -6.51
CA LYS A 135 -21.17 -7.04 -7.09
C LYS A 135 -20.93 -8.47 -7.58
N ILE A 136 -19.77 -8.74 -8.18
CA ILE A 136 -19.43 -10.07 -8.71
C ILE A 136 -18.77 -10.98 -7.67
N GLY A 137 -18.56 -10.50 -6.44
CA GLY A 137 -17.92 -11.27 -5.37
C GLY A 137 -16.42 -11.51 -5.57
N ALA A 138 -15.75 -10.71 -6.40
CA ALA A 138 -14.31 -10.83 -6.68
C ALA A 138 -13.45 -10.10 -5.64
N VAL A 139 -13.90 -10.11 -4.39
CA VAL A 139 -13.29 -9.42 -3.24
C VAL A 139 -13.12 -10.40 -2.07
N PRO A 140 -12.16 -10.20 -1.15
CA PRO A 140 -11.19 -9.10 -1.10
C PRO A 140 -10.13 -9.19 -2.20
N VAL A 141 -9.68 -8.03 -2.68
CA VAL A 141 -8.65 -7.93 -3.71
C VAL A 141 -7.28 -8.15 -3.07
N ARG A 142 -6.75 -9.38 -3.17
CA ARG A 142 -5.56 -9.82 -2.42
C ARG A 142 -4.28 -9.03 -2.70
N SER A 143 -4.13 -8.45 -3.90
CA SER A 143 -2.98 -7.64 -4.31
C SER A 143 -3.14 -6.14 -4.05
N LEU A 144 -4.26 -5.71 -3.45
CA LEU A 144 -4.57 -4.30 -3.26
C LEU A 144 -3.78 -3.73 -2.08
N MET A 145 -2.71 -3.01 -2.37
CA MET A 145 -1.88 -2.39 -1.35
C MET A 145 -2.53 -1.09 -0.85
N LEU A 146 -3.16 -1.14 0.33
CA LEU A 146 -3.84 0.00 0.97
C LEU A 146 -2.99 1.27 1.04
N THR A 147 -1.75 1.13 1.54
CA THR A 147 -0.88 2.28 1.84
C THR A 147 0.36 2.33 0.96
N ALA A 148 0.69 1.25 0.23
CA ALA A 148 1.97 1.07 -0.46
C ALA A 148 3.19 1.47 0.40
N CYS A 149 3.16 1.13 1.70
CA CYS A 149 4.17 1.50 2.70
C CYS A 149 4.28 3.02 2.98
N ARG A 150 3.33 3.85 2.55
CA ARG A 150 3.27 5.29 2.87
C ARG A 150 2.63 5.51 4.25
N PRO A 151 3.03 6.55 5.00
CA PRO A 151 2.44 6.89 6.29
C PRO A 151 1.12 7.70 6.15
N SER A 152 0.28 7.35 5.18
CA SER A 152 -1.03 7.98 4.95
C SER A 152 -1.94 7.08 4.12
N LEU A 153 -3.23 7.06 4.46
CA LEU A 153 -4.30 6.44 3.69
C LEU A 153 -4.94 7.43 2.70
N ILE A 154 -5.23 8.66 3.14
CA ILE A 154 -5.90 9.65 2.28
C ILE A 154 -4.95 10.21 1.22
N ASN A 155 -3.73 10.57 1.61
CA ASN A 155 -2.69 11.09 0.72
C ASN A 155 -1.57 10.08 0.51
N GLY A 156 -1.97 8.81 0.37
CA GLY A 156 -1.09 7.66 0.24
C GLY A 156 -0.67 7.39 -1.20
N PHE A 157 -0.93 6.17 -1.66
CA PHE A 157 -0.63 5.74 -3.03
C PHE A 157 -1.59 6.33 -4.06
N ARG A 158 -2.88 6.39 -3.71
CA ARG A 158 -3.92 7.15 -4.41
C ARG A 158 -4.38 8.29 -3.51
N ASP A 159 -4.62 9.46 -4.09
CA ASP A 159 -5.15 10.62 -3.36
C ASP A 159 -6.68 10.51 -3.25
N PHE A 160 -7.15 10.34 -2.02
CA PHE A 160 -8.56 10.29 -1.64
C PHE A 160 -9.04 11.57 -0.94
N THR A 161 -8.26 12.65 -0.92
CA THR A 161 -8.62 13.92 -0.24
C THR A 161 -9.98 14.44 -0.69
N ARG A 162 -10.30 14.27 -1.97
CA ARG A 162 -11.60 14.68 -2.55
C ARG A 162 -12.81 13.97 -1.93
N PHE A 163 -12.60 12.80 -1.33
CA PHE A 163 -13.63 12.04 -0.64
C PHE A 163 -13.81 12.46 0.83
N GLY A 164 -12.90 13.25 1.38
CA GLY A 164 -12.91 13.70 2.79
C GLY A 164 -14.27 14.24 3.27
N PRO A 165 -14.88 15.21 2.57
CA PRO A 165 -16.19 15.76 2.96
C PRO A 165 -17.35 14.74 2.99
N TYR A 166 -17.16 13.57 2.37
CA TYR A 166 -18.17 12.53 2.27
C TYR A 166 -17.99 11.42 3.32
N LEU A 167 -16.85 11.37 4.02
CA LEU A 167 -16.53 10.35 5.01
C LEU A 167 -17.60 10.29 6.11
N GLU A 168 -17.93 11.45 6.70
CA GLU A 168 -18.93 11.53 7.77
C GLU A 168 -20.34 11.22 7.27
N ARG A 169 -20.70 11.75 6.10
CA ARG A 169 -22.06 11.61 5.54
C ARG A 169 -22.40 10.17 5.16
N TYR A 170 -21.41 9.40 4.70
CA TYR A 170 -21.61 8.06 4.17
C TYR A 170 -20.85 7.00 4.95
N LYS A 171 -20.61 7.23 6.25
CA LYS A 171 -19.86 6.34 7.16
C LYS A 171 -20.16 4.85 6.92
N GLU A 172 -21.42 4.44 7.11
CA GLU A 172 -21.80 3.02 7.04
C GLU A 172 -21.48 2.41 5.67
N MET A 173 -21.83 3.12 4.60
CA MET A 173 -21.58 2.67 3.22
C MET A 173 -20.09 2.58 2.92
N ILE A 174 -19.31 3.57 3.32
CA ILE A 174 -17.86 3.60 3.08
C ILE A 174 -17.16 2.51 3.90
N THR A 175 -17.50 2.35 5.18
CA THR A 175 -16.99 1.28 6.03
C THR A 175 -17.28 -0.10 5.42
N GLU A 176 -18.52 -0.33 4.98
CA GLU A 176 -18.91 -1.60 4.36
C GLU A 176 -18.15 -1.86 3.05
N MET A 177 -18.00 -0.85 2.18
CA MET A 177 -17.24 -0.98 0.94
C MET A 177 -15.76 -1.32 1.19
N ILE A 178 -15.11 -0.61 2.12
CA ILE A 178 -13.71 -0.84 2.47
C ILE A 178 -13.52 -2.26 3.02
N GLN A 179 -14.39 -2.70 3.93
CA GLN A 179 -14.32 -4.06 4.48
C GLN A 179 -14.56 -5.13 3.42
N LYS A 180 -15.46 -4.89 2.46
CA LYS A 180 -15.65 -5.82 1.34
C LYS A 180 -14.41 -5.89 0.44
N LEU A 181 -13.87 -4.74 0.04
CA LEU A 181 -12.72 -4.66 -0.88
C LEU A 181 -11.43 -5.24 -0.28
N TYR A 182 -11.17 -4.99 1.01
CA TYR A 182 -9.90 -5.33 1.66
C TYR A 182 -9.99 -6.48 2.67
N GLY A 183 -11.19 -6.97 2.97
CA GLY A 183 -11.41 -8.06 3.92
C GLY A 183 -11.04 -7.66 5.34
N SER A 184 -10.34 -8.54 6.07
CA SER A 184 -9.89 -8.26 7.44
C SER A 184 -8.96 -7.04 7.51
N SER A 185 -8.15 -6.79 6.48
CA SER A 185 -7.31 -5.60 6.38
C SER A 185 -8.08 -4.29 6.18
N GLY A 186 -9.38 -4.37 5.87
CA GLY A 186 -10.26 -3.20 5.79
C GLY A 186 -10.79 -2.71 7.14
N LYS A 187 -10.62 -3.49 8.22
CA LYS A 187 -11.03 -3.07 9.56
C LYS A 187 -10.16 -1.89 10.01
N GLY A 188 -10.75 -0.88 10.66
CA GLY A 188 -10.03 0.30 11.17
C GLY A 188 -9.57 1.29 10.10
N VAL A 189 -9.56 0.92 8.80
CA VAL A 189 -9.14 1.80 7.70
C VAL A 189 -10.03 3.03 7.61
N TYR A 190 -11.35 2.88 7.80
CA TYR A 190 -12.28 4.02 7.82
C TYR A 190 -11.93 5.00 8.96
N GLU A 191 -11.72 4.49 10.17
CA GLU A 191 -11.42 5.30 11.35
C GLU A 191 -10.09 6.04 11.21
N ILE A 192 -9.07 5.40 10.65
CA ILE A 192 -7.77 6.05 10.37
C ILE A 192 -7.92 7.09 9.26
N ALA A 193 -8.66 6.80 8.19
CA ALA A 193 -8.92 7.76 7.12
C ALA A 193 -9.68 8.99 7.65
N LEU A 194 -10.72 8.78 8.47
CA LEU A 194 -11.44 9.87 9.13
C LEU A 194 -10.50 10.68 10.03
N ALA A 195 -9.63 10.03 10.82
CA ALA A 195 -8.65 10.72 11.64
C ALA A 195 -7.67 11.57 10.80
N GLU A 196 -7.20 11.06 9.65
CA GLU A 196 -6.37 11.83 8.71
C GLU A 196 -7.11 13.04 8.16
N TRP A 197 -8.38 12.88 7.80
CA TRP A 197 -9.22 13.98 7.32
C TRP A 197 -9.40 15.06 8.39
N CYS A 198 -9.72 14.67 9.64
CA CYS A 198 -9.80 15.60 10.76
C CYS A 198 -8.47 16.34 10.97
N TYR A 199 -7.34 15.63 10.90
CA TYR A 199 -6.02 16.25 11.01
C TYR A 199 -5.76 17.27 9.89
N GLN A 200 -6.14 16.97 8.64
CA GLN A 200 -6.01 17.89 7.50
C GLN A 200 -6.88 19.15 7.66
N ASN A 201 -7.98 19.07 8.41
CA ASN A 201 -8.87 20.18 8.74
C ASN A 201 -8.52 20.89 10.07
N ASN A 202 -7.32 20.65 10.63
CA ASN A 202 -6.87 21.19 11.91
C ASN A 202 -7.69 20.75 13.14
N GLU A 203 -8.46 19.67 13.05
CA GLU A 203 -9.20 19.07 14.16
C GLU A 203 -8.33 18.05 14.92
N CYS A 204 -7.12 18.48 15.33
CA CYS A 204 -6.07 17.60 15.87
C CYS A 204 -6.50 16.79 17.10
N PHE A 205 -7.32 17.35 17.99
CA PHE A 205 -7.82 16.62 19.16
C PHE A 205 -8.76 15.49 18.75
N HIS A 206 -9.69 15.75 17.82
CA HIS A 206 -10.60 14.73 17.33
C HIS A 206 -9.85 13.63 16.57
N ALA A 207 -8.90 14.01 15.71
CA ALA A 207 -8.01 13.09 15.03
C ALA A 207 -7.21 12.21 16.02
N LEU A 208 -6.71 12.80 17.12
CA LEU A 208 -5.97 12.08 18.14
C LEU A 208 -6.84 11.04 18.86
N VAL A 209 -8.07 11.40 19.22
CA VAL A 209 -9.03 10.48 19.86
C VAL A 209 -9.35 9.31 18.93
N LEU A 210 -9.63 9.58 17.66
CA LEU A 210 -9.94 8.54 16.66
C LEU A 210 -8.76 7.58 16.45
N VAL A 211 -7.56 8.11 16.22
CA VAL A 211 -6.38 7.28 15.94
C VAL A 211 -5.95 6.48 17.17
N THR A 212 -5.98 7.07 18.37
CA THR A 212 -5.61 6.36 19.61
C THR A 212 -6.60 5.24 19.96
N GLY A 213 -7.89 5.46 19.69
CA GLY A 213 -8.92 4.42 19.83
C GLY A 213 -8.79 3.28 18.82
N THR A 214 -8.17 3.51 17.67
CA THR A 214 -8.07 2.51 16.60
C THR A 214 -6.81 1.64 16.70
N ILE A 215 -5.74 2.13 17.34
CA ILE A 215 -4.47 1.39 17.48
C ILE A 215 -4.65 -0.02 18.09
N PRO A 216 -5.38 -0.22 19.21
CA PRO A 216 -5.55 -1.55 19.79
C PRO A 216 -6.20 -2.56 18.83
N LEU A 217 -7.15 -2.10 18.00
CA LEU A 217 -7.78 -2.93 16.99
C LEU A 217 -6.76 -3.35 15.92
N MET A 218 -5.89 -2.44 15.48
CA MET A 218 -4.85 -2.76 14.48
C MET A 218 -3.81 -3.73 15.03
N GLU A 219 -3.46 -3.59 16.31
CA GLU A 219 -2.59 -4.54 17.02
C GLU A 219 -3.25 -5.93 17.10
N GLN A 220 -4.55 -6.01 17.41
CA GLN A 220 -5.29 -7.27 17.48
C GLN A 220 -5.41 -7.96 16.11
N GLU A 221 -5.73 -7.21 15.06
CA GLU A 221 -5.86 -7.74 13.70
C GLU A 221 -4.49 -8.03 13.03
N GLN A 222 -3.39 -7.67 13.70
CA GLN A 222 -2.02 -7.76 13.17
C GLN A 222 -1.84 -7.03 11.82
N ASP A 223 -2.62 -5.97 11.57
CA ASP A 223 -2.47 -5.15 10.37
C ASP A 223 -1.37 -4.11 10.56
N MET A 224 -0.13 -4.54 10.33
CA MET A 224 1.05 -3.70 10.51
C MET A 224 1.06 -2.46 9.60
N ARG A 225 0.41 -2.52 8.43
CA ARG A 225 0.37 -1.40 7.48
C ARG A 225 -0.53 -0.29 7.99
N CYS A 226 -1.72 -0.64 8.45
CA CYS A 226 -2.66 0.31 9.06
C CYS A 226 -2.15 0.79 10.43
N LEU A 227 -1.54 -0.10 11.23
CA LEU A 227 -0.88 0.27 12.48
C LEU A 227 0.23 1.31 12.26
N PHE A 228 1.07 1.12 11.24
CA PHE A 228 2.11 2.08 10.89
C PHE A 228 1.53 3.46 10.56
N VAL A 229 0.48 3.52 9.75
CA VAL A 229 -0.20 4.78 9.43
C VAL A 229 -0.78 5.44 10.67
N ALA A 230 -1.49 4.68 11.52
CA ALA A 230 -2.09 5.19 12.74
C ALA A 230 -1.03 5.76 13.70
N LEU A 231 0.08 5.04 13.91
CA LEU A 231 1.17 5.50 14.77
C LEU A 231 1.90 6.71 14.17
N ALA A 232 2.11 6.74 12.85
CA ALA A 232 2.69 7.89 12.17
C ALA A 232 1.80 9.13 12.28
N LEU A 233 0.48 8.98 12.12
CA LEU A 233 -0.49 10.07 12.30
C LEU A 233 -0.49 10.58 13.75
N GLN A 234 -0.54 9.68 14.73
CA GLN A 234 -0.46 10.04 16.15
C GLN A 234 0.81 10.84 16.44
N MET A 235 1.96 10.36 15.94
CA MET A 235 3.24 11.06 16.08
C MET A 235 3.21 12.47 15.47
N ARG A 236 2.67 12.61 14.25
CA ARG A 236 2.54 13.93 13.57
C ARG A 236 1.70 14.89 14.40
N ILE A 237 0.58 14.44 14.94
CA ILE A 237 -0.29 15.26 15.81
C ILE A 237 0.46 15.70 17.08
N LEU A 238 1.17 14.77 17.75
CA LEU A 238 1.93 15.08 18.96
C LEU A 238 3.03 16.12 18.69
N LEU A 239 3.76 15.98 17.58
CA LEU A 239 4.82 16.92 17.20
C LEU A 239 4.27 18.30 16.84
N MET A 240 3.18 18.37 16.08
CA MET A 240 2.48 19.63 15.79
C MET A 240 2.02 20.36 17.08
N ASN A 241 1.69 19.60 18.12
CA ASN A 241 1.32 20.14 19.42
C ASN A 241 2.52 20.41 20.37
N GLY A 242 3.77 20.31 19.88
CA GLY A 242 4.98 20.55 20.68
C GLY A 242 5.32 19.42 21.67
N GLN A 243 4.63 18.29 21.64
CA GLN A 243 4.78 17.17 22.58
C GLN A 243 5.90 16.21 22.18
N ILE A 244 7.10 16.75 21.93
CA ILE A 244 8.26 15.99 21.43
C ILE A 244 8.66 14.85 22.38
N LYS A 245 8.60 15.09 23.69
CA LYS A 245 8.93 14.08 24.72
C LYS A 245 7.99 12.86 24.67
N THR A 246 6.73 13.06 24.28
CA THR A 246 5.73 11.99 24.13
C THR A 246 5.84 11.27 22.79
N ALA A 247 6.33 11.95 21.74
CA ALA A 247 6.52 11.37 20.41
C ALA A 247 7.70 10.38 20.35
N LYS A 248 8.79 10.62 21.09
CA LYS A 248 9.99 9.75 21.09
C LYS A 248 9.70 8.28 21.44
N PRO A 249 8.98 7.96 22.54
CA PRO A 249 8.62 6.57 22.86
C PRO A 249 7.79 5.90 21.77
N LEU A 250 6.93 6.66 21.07
CA LEU A 250 6.11 6.12 19.99
C LEU A 250 6.97 5.71 18.80
N MET A 251 8.01 6.49 18.47
CA MET A 251 8.97 6.14 17.42
C MET A 251 9.71 4.83 17.70
N GLU A 252 10.20 4.65 18.93
CA GLU A 252 10.89 3.43 19.32
C GLU A 252 9.93 2.23 19.30
N LYS A 253 8.68 2.41 19.76
CA LYS A 253 7.64 1.38 19.63
C LYS A 253 7.40 0.97 18.17
N ILE A 254 7.34 1.92 17.24
CA ILE A 254 7.20 1.58 15.79
C ILE A 254 8.42 0.78 15.32
N ARG A 255 9.64 1.20 15.68
CA ARG A 255 10.88 0.53 15.27
C ARG A 255 10.97 -0.90 15.79
N GLU A 256 10.67 -1.11 17.07
CA GLU A 256 10.64 -2.43 17.70
C GLU A 256 9.63 -3.34 16.98
N ARG A 257 8.42 -2.85 16.71
CA ARG A 257 7.40 -3.62 15.98
C ARG A 257 7.81 -3.98 14.57
N ILE A 258 8.47 -3.08 13.85
CA ILE A 258 9.00 -3.37 12.51
C ILE A 258 10.02 -4.50 12.56
N GLN A 259 10.90 -4.50 13.57
CA GLN A 259 11.90 -5.56 13.75
C GLN A 259 11.27 -6.90 14.13
N GLU A 260 10.31 -6.91 15.06
CA GLU A 260 9.61 -8.13 15.51
C GLU A 260 8.81 -8.79 14.39
N THR A 261 8.20 -8.00 13.52
CA THR A 261 7.26 -8.47 12.49
C THR A 261 7.91 -8.71 11.12
N GLY A 262 9.19 -8.33 10.95
CA GLY A 262 9.94 -8.53 9.71
C GLY A 262 9.59 -7.56 8.58
N TRP A 263 8.76 -6.54 8.83
CA TRP A 263 8.38 -5.52 7.85
C TRP A 263 9.47 -4.44 7.68
N GLU A 264 10.73 -4.86 7.44
CA GLU A 264 11.90 -3.98 7.38
C GLU A 264 11.69 -2.76 6.46
N GLU A 265 10.84 -2.91 5.46
CA GLU A 265 10.48 -1.91 4.44
C GLU A 265 9.79 -0.68 5.01
N LEU A 266 9.03 -0.82 6.11
CA LEU A 266 8.44 0.30 6.81
C LEU A 266 9.50 1.16 7.51
N THR A 267 10.72 0.64 7.71
CA THR A 267 11.84 1.41 8.29
C THR A 267 12.22 2.58 7.40
N SER A 268 12.28 2.37 6.08
CA SER A 268 12.58 3.44 5.12
C SER A 268 11.50 4.52 5.15
N SER A 269 10.24 4.12 5.21
CA SER A 269 9.11 5.04 5.32
C SER A 269 9.07 5.78 6.66
N LEU A 270 9.42 5.11 7.76
CA LEU A 270 9.55 5.71 9.08
C LEU A 270 10.67 6.77 9.06
N ASN A 271 11.83 6.43 8.51
CA ASN A 271 12.96 7.36 8.40
C ASN A 271 12.62 8.59 7.55
N ALA A 272 11.94 8.39 6.42
CA ALA A 272 11.45 9.48 5.58
C ALA A 272 10.47 10.38 6.37
N CYS A 273 9.52 9.77 7.09
CA CYS A 273 8.58 10.49 7.95
C CYS A 273 9.32 11.33 9.01
N ILE A 274 10.34 10.74 9.67
CA ILE A 274 11.19 11.43 10.65
C ILE A 274 11.93 12.61 10.02
N LEU A 275 12.51 12.44 8.84
CA LEU A 275 13.21 13.52 8.13
C LEU A 275 12.26 14.67 7.76
N ASP A 276 11.07 14.36 7.26
CA ASP A 276 10.06 15.36 6.89
C ASP A 276 9.57 16.14 8.11
N MET A 277 9.35 15.47 9.24
CA MET A 277 8.99 16.14 10.49
C MET A 277 10.17 16.88 11.10
N GLY A 278 11.40 16.40 10.90
CA GLY A 278 12.60 17.02 11.44
C GLY A 278 13.00 18.32 10.73
N ARG A 279 12.67 18.47 9.44
CA ARG A 279 12.79 19.74 8.73
C ARG A 279 11.88 20.84 9.28
N GLY A 280 10.82 20.49 10.02
CA GLY A 280 9.95 21.43 10.73
C GLY A 280 10.38 21.74 12.18
N SER A 281 11.18 20.88 12.81
CA SER A 281 11.34 20.90 14.28
C SER A 281 12.77 20.71 14.82
N TYR A 282 13.79 20.46 13.98
CA TYR A 282 15.19 20.28 14.45
C TYR A 282 16.10 21.50 14.31
N HIS A 283 15.60 22.64 13.79
CA HIS A 283 16.34 23.91 13.90
C HIS A 283 16.19 24.60 15.27
N SER A 284 15.40 24.05 16.19
CA SER A 284 15.18 24.63 17.53
C SER A 284 15.71 23.78 18.68
N VAL A 285 16.53 22.74 18.42
CA VAL A 285 17.05 21.84 19.47
C VAL A 285 18.57 21.61 19.37
N SER A 286 19.27 22.33 18.49
CA SER A 286 20.75 22.34 18.48
C SER A 286 21.37 23.50 19.26
N GLU A 287 20.57 24.37 19.90
CA GLU A 287 21.10 25.53 20.64
C GLU A 287 20.71 25.62 22.13
N GLU A 288 19.93 24.71 22.69
CA GLU A 288 19.72 24.72 24.16
C GLU A 288 19.87 23.33 24.80
N THR A 289 20.99 23.21 25.51
CA THR A 289 21.47 22.18 26.46
C THR A 289 22.04 20.87 25.93
#